data_AF-A0A943MTK1-F1
#
_entry.id   AF-A0A943MTK1-F1
#
_cell.length_a   1.000
_cell.length_b   1.000
_cell.length_c   1.000
_cell.angle_alpha   90.00
_cell.angle_beta   90.00
_cell.angle_gamma   90.00
#
_symmetry.space_group_name_H-M   'P 1'
#
loop_
_entity.id
_entity.type
_entity.pdbx_description
1 polymer ?
#
loop_
_entity_poly.entity_id
_entity_poly.type
_entity_poly.pdbx_seq_one_letter_code
_entity_poly.pdbx_strand_id
1 'polypeptide(L)'
;MRGNNILGILFANVHEEKIRELTEKRTMGSVPFGGRYRLIDFPLSNLVNSGINKVGVVTKGNYQSLMDHLGSGKAWDLSRKSSGLFMLPPFGHESLVNNSRIESLESIMRFLTNSQEEYVVLSDCDVI
;
A
#
# COMPACT_ATOMS: atom_id res chain seq x y z
N MET A 1 16.44 8.02 -15.91
CA MET A 1 15.85 6.67 -16.04
C MET A 1 14.37 6.79 -15.71
N ARG A 2 13.46 6.29 -16.55
CA ARG A 2 12.01 6.31 -16.26
C ARG A 2 11.67 5.05 -15.46
N GLY A 3 11.18 5.16 -14.22
CA GLY A 3 10.65 4.05 -13.42
C GLY A 3 9.34 3.45 -13.94
N ASN A 4 9.04 3.64 -15.24
CA ASN A 4 7.82 3.20 -15.90
C ASN A 4 7.73 1.67 -16.09
N ASN A 5 8.78 0.91 -15.74
CA ASN A 5 8.81 -0.56 -15.85
C ASN A 5 8.83 -1.24 -14.48
N ILE A 6 8.48 -0.51 -13.41
CA ILE A 6 8.48 -1.01 -12.03
C ILE A 6 7.08 -0.81 -11.44
N LEU A 7 6.55 -1.86 -10.82
CA LEU A 7 5.35 -1.83 -9.98
C LEU A 7 5.78 -1.73 -8.51
N GLY A 8 5.30 -0.71 -7.80
CA GLY A 8 5.44 -0.64 -6.34
C GLY A 8 4.29 -1.38 -5.65
N ILE A 9 4.58 -2.21 -4.65
CA ILE A 9 3.59 -2.81 -3.77
C ILE A 9 3.90 -2.40 -2.34
N LEU A 10 2.95 -1.73 -1.70
CA LEU A 10 3.02 -1.28 -0.31
C LEU A 10 2.14 -2.15 0.58
N PHE A 11 2.69 -2.73 1.64
CA PHE A 11 1.91 -3.41 2.67
C PHE A 11 1.55 -2.43 3.80
N ALA A 12 0.27 -2.06 3.90
CA ALA A 12 -0.17 -1.03 4.83
C ALA A 12 -0.50 -1.53 6.25
N ASN A 13 -0.53 -2.85 6.47
CA ASN A 13 -1.07 -3.48 7.68
C ASN A 13 -0.03 -4.37 8.40
N VAL A 14 1.27 -4.13 8.17
CA VAL A 14 2.34 -4.94 8.81
C VAL A 14 2.64 -4.38 10.19
N HIS A 15 2.82 -5.26 11.17
CA HIS A 15 3.21 -4.93 12.55
C HIS A 15 2.19 -4.10 13.35
N GLU A 16 0.91 -4.18 13.01
CA GLU A 16 -0.19 -3.52 13.72
C GLU A 16 -0.23 -3.89 15.21
N GLU A 17 0.18 -5.12 15.55
CA GLU A 17 0.21 -5.65 16.92
C GLU A 17 1.19 -4.91 17.84
N LYS A 18 2.22 -4.27 17.28
CA LYS A 18 3.25 -3.58 18.07
C LYS A 18 2.74 -2.27 18.68
N ILE A 19 1.70 -1.67 18.09
CA ILE A 19 1.14 -0.38 18.52
C ILE A 19 -0.39 -0.42 18.47
N ARG A 20 -0.95 -1.45 19.12
CA ARG A 20 -2.37 -1.82 19.03
C ARG A 20 -3.34 -0.68 19.34
N GLU A 21 -3.03 0.15 20.33
CA GLU A 21 -3.86 1.28 20.73
C GLU A 21 -4.01 2.32 19.61
N LEU A 22 -2.98 2.44 18.74
CA LEU A 22 -3.03 3.33 17.59
C LEU A 22 -3.60 2.67 16.34
N THR A 23 -3.63 1.33 16.26
CA THR A 23 -4.06 0.56 15.09
C THR A 23 -5.42 -0.13 15.25
N GLU A 24 -6.05 -0.02 16.42
CA GLU A 24 -7.36 -0.63 16.69
C GLU A 24 -8.45 -0.20 15.67
N LYS A 25 -8.40 1.06 15.23
CA LYS A 25 -9.41 1.65 14.33
C LYS A 25 -8.86 2.09 12.97
N ARG A 26 -7.60 1.77 12.68
CA ARG A 26 -6.89 2.25 11.49
C ARG A 26 -5.68 1.36 11.17
N THR A 27 -5.23 1.33 9.93
CA THR A 27 -4.04 0.53 9.56
C THR A 27 -2.74 1.18 9.98
N MET A 28 -1.64 0.42 10.06
CA MET A 28 -0.30 0.96 10.34
C MET A 28 0.09 2.10 9.39
N GLY A 29 -0.13 1.94 8.08
CA GLY A 29 0.14 2.98 7.09
C GLY A 29 -0.65 4.28 7.34
N SER A 30 -1.78 4.21 8.05
CA SER A 30 -2.61 5.38 8.37
C SER A 30 -2.29 6.04 9.73
N VAL A 31 -1.32 5.51 10.47
CA VAL A 31 -0.90 6.10 11.76
C VAL A 31 -0.32 7.50 11.51
N PRO A 32 -0.79 8.54 12.23
CA PRO A 32 -0.25 9.89 12.09
C PRO A 32 1.21 9.98 12.52
N PHE A 33 2.00 10.77 11.79
CA PHE A 33 3.40 11.05 12.08
C PHE A 33 3.74 12.52 11.78
N GLY A 34 4.55 13.15 12.63
CA GLY A 34 5.05 14.52 12.38
C GLY A 34 3.95 15.59 12.25
N GLY A 35 2.75 15.36 12.80
CA GLY A 35 1.63 16.31 12.84
C GLY A 35 0.81 16.46 11.55
N ARG A 36 1.40 16.23 10.37
CA ARG A 36 0.69 16.37 9.08
C ARG A 36 0.75 15.13 8.19
N TYR A 37 1.65 14.20 8.48
CA TYR A 37 1.88 13.02 7.67
C TYR A 37 1.25 11.79 8.29
N ARG A 38 1.21 10.72 7.51
CA ARG A 38 0.98 9.35 7.96
C ARG A 38 2.14 8.47 7.53
N LEU A 39 2.31 7.33 8.18
CA LEU A 39 3.46 6.45 7.89
C LEU A 39 3.56 6.05 6.41
N ILE A 40 2.44 5.86 5.70
CA ILE A 40 2.45 5.54 4.27
C ILE A 40 3.02 6.65 3.38
N ASP A 41 3.01 7.91 3.83
CA ASP A 41 3.45 9.04 3.01
C ASP A 41 4.94 8.93 2.64
N PHE A 42 5.75 8.36 3.53
CA PHE A 42 7.19 8.17 3.32
C PHE A 42 7.51 7.14 2.22
N PRO A 43 7.10 5.86 2.30
CA PRO A 43 7.36 4.91 1.24
C PRO A 43 6.67 5.30 -0.07
N LEU A 44 5.47 5.90 -0.03
CA LEU A 44 4.79 6.35 -1.23
C LEU A 44 5.55 7.49 -1.93
N SER A 45 6.04 8.47 -1.17
CA SER A 45 6.87 9.55 -1.71
C SER A 45 8.21 9.02 -2.23
N ASN A 46 8.82 8.02 -1.58
CA ASN A 46 10.04 7.37 -2.06
C ASN A 46 9.85 6.71 -3.44
N LEU A 47 8.75 5.97 -3.62
CA LEU A 47 8.41 5.35 -4.90
C LEU A 47 8.22 6.41 -6.00
N VAL A 48 7.41 7.43 -5.74
CA VAL A 48 7.08 8.49 -6.70
C VAL A 48 8.31 9.32 -7.06
N ASN A 49 9.14 9.70 -6.08
CA ASN A 49 10.38 10.43 -6.30
C ASN A 49 11.42 9.59 -7.06
N SER A 50 11.32 8.26 -7.00
CA SER A 50 12.12 7.33 -7.80
C SER A 50 11.56 7.10 -9.22
N GLY A 51 10.46 7.77 -9.56
CA GLY A 51 9.80 7.68 -10.87
C GLY A 51 8.90 6.45 -11.04
N ILE A 52 8.51 5.79 -9.94
CA ILE A 52 7.58 4.64 -9.95
C ILE A 52 6.16 5.20 -9.89
N ASN A 53 5.44 5.07 -11.00
CA ASN A 53 4.14 5.73 -11.21
C ASN A 53 2.94 4.77 -11.11
N LYS A 54 3.19 3.50 -10.78
CA LYS A 54 2.16 2.50 -10.54
C LYS A 54 2.41 1.84 -9.20
N VAL A 55 1.48 2.02 -8.28
CA VAL A 55 1.61 1.59 -6.88
C VAL A 55 0.34 0.88 -6.45
N GLY A 56 0.47 -0.37 -6.01
CA GLY A 56 -0.57 -1.11 -5.33
C GLY A 56 -0.39 -0.98 -3.81
N VAL A 57 -1.46 -0.66 -3.08
CA VAL A 57 -1.46 -0.62 -1.61
C VAL A 57 -2.29 -1.81 -1.13
N VAL A 58 -1.60 -2.82 -0.62
CA VAL A 58 -2.21 -3.99 -0.02
C VAL A 58 -2.66 -3.61 1.38
N THR A 59 -3.95 -3.79 1.63
CA THR A 59 -4.54 -3.48 2.93
C THR A 59 -5.39 -4.64 3.42
N LYS A 60 -5.63 -4.68 4.73
CA LYS A 60 -6.56 -5.60 5.39
C LYS A 60 -7.63 -4.76 6.11
N GLY A 61 -8.27 -5.27 7.15
CA GLY A 61 -9.32 -4.56 7.89
C GLY A 61 -8.95 -3.13 8.35
N ASN A 62 -9.96 -2.37 8.76
CA ASN A 62 -9.81 -1.00 9.30
C ASN A 62 -9.13 0.02 8.37
N TYR A 63 -9.24 -0.16 7.05
CA TYR A 63 -8.57 0.65 6.04
C TYR A 63 -9.34 1.89 5.57
N GLN A 64 -10.52 2.17 6.13
CA GLN A 64 -11.32 3.35 5.74
C GLN A 64 -10.51 4.65 5.88
N SER A 65 -9.86 4.84 7.05
CA SER A 65 -9.01 6.00 7.29
C SER A 65 -7.89 6.12 6.26
N LEU A 66 -7.26 5.00 5.88
CA LEU A 66 -6.21 4.96 4.87
C LEU A 66 -6.74 5.36 3.49
N MET A 67 -7.88 4.79 3.10
CA MET A 67 -8.54 5.06 1.83
C MET A 67 -8.95 6.53 1.71
N ASP A 68 -9.47 7.14 2.77
CA ASP A 68 -9.83 8.57 2.80
C ASP A 68 -8.60 9.48 2.64
N HIS A 69 -7.46 9.10 3.23
CA HIS A 69 -6.21 9.86 3.14
C HIS A 69 -5.55 9.77 1.77
N LEU A 70 -5.54 8.57 1.19
CA LEU A 70 -4.98 8.36 -0.15
C LEU A 70 -5.90 8.94 -1.24
N GLY A 71 -7.21 8.84 -1.06
CA GLY A 71 -8.21 9.32 -1.99
C GLY A 71 -7.97 8.81 -3.41
N SER A 72 -7.84 9.73 -4.36
CA SER A 72 -7.53 9.41 -5.76
C SER A 72 -6.04 9.28 -6.08
N GLY A 73 -5.15 9.43 -5.09
CA GLY A 73 -3.70 9.46 -5.31
C GLY A 73 -3.19 10.76 -5.97
N LYS A 74 -4.05 11.76 -6.19
CA LYS A 74 -3.71 13.02 -6.88
C LYS A 74 -2.57 13.79 -6.22
N ALA A 75 -2.45 13.73 -4.90
CA ALA A 75 -1.38 14.41 -4.16
C ALA A 75 0.03 13.93 -4.55
N TRP A 76 0.14 12.72 -5.11
CA TRP A 76 1.38 12.12 -5.58
C TRP A 76 1.45 11.99 -7.11
N ASP A 77 0.59 12.68 -7.86
CA ASP A 77 0.42 12.51 -9.32
C ASP A 77 0.08 11.06 -9.77
N LEU A 78 -0.52 10.28 -8.85
CA LEU A 78 -0.89 8.88 -9.07
C LEU A 78 -2.37 8.71 -9.47
N SER A 79 -3.02 9.74 -9.99
CA SER A 79 -4.45 9.73 -10.33
C SER A 79 -4.74 9.36 -11.79
N ARG A 80 -3.92 8.53 -12.44
CA ARG A 80 -4.11 8.13 -13.85
C ARG A 80 -4.85 6.79 -13.95
N LYS A 81 -5.51 6.57 -15.08
CA LYS A 81 -6.42 5.42 -15.27
C LYS A 81 -5.70 4.08 -15.42
N SER A 82 -4.57 4.06 -16.12
CA SER A 82 -3.78 2.85 -16.42
C SER A 82 -2.52 2.70 -15.57
N SER A 83 -2.07 3.79 -14.95
CA SER A 83 -0.95 3.84 -14.01
C SER A 83 -1.32 4.80 -12.89
N GLY A 84 -1.04 4.43 -11.64
CA GLY A 84 -1.47 5.24 -10.52
C GLY A 84 -1.52 4.43 -9.24
N LEU A 85 -2.33 4.91 -8.30
CA LEU A 85 -2.53 4.30 -7.00
C LEU A 85 -3.72 3.33 -7.04
N PHE A 86 -3.48 2.08 -6.66
CA PHE A 86 -4.50 1.04 -6.60
C PHE A 86 -4.64 0.54 -5.17
N MET A 87 -5.83 0.66 -4.59
CA MET A 87 -6.14 0.00 -3.33
C MET A 87 -6.44 -1.48 -3.59
N LEU A 88 -5.74 -2.36 -2.90
CA LEU A 88 -5.85 -3.81 -3.03
C LEU A 88 -6.38 -4.37 -1.70
N PRO A 89 -7.72 -4.35 -1.49
CA PRO A 89 -8.33 -4.97 -0.31
C PRO A 89 -8.16 -6.50 -0.36
N PRO A 90 -8.35 -7.20 0.77
CA PRO A 90 -8.21 -8.65 0.79
C PRO A 90 -9.34 -9.30 -0.03
N PHE A 91 -8.98 -10.01 -1.12
CA PHE A 91 -9.92 -10.72 -1.97
C PHE A 91 -10.04 -12.19 -1.54
N GLY A 92 -11.17 -12.57 -0.94
CA GLY A 92 -11.53 -13.98 -0.73
C GLY A 92 -10.88 -14.65 0.48
N HIS A 93 -11.70 -15.38 1.24
CA HIS A 93 -11.45 -16.08 2.50
C HIS A 93 -11.18 -15.22 3.75
N GLU A 94 -12.20 -15.18 4.62
CA GLU A 94 -12.12 -14.84 6.05
C GLU A 94 -11.27 -15.86 6.84
N SER A 95 -10.09 -16.24 6.35
CA SER A 95 -9.20 -17.08 7.15
C SER A 95 -8.51 -16.19 8.17
N LEU A 96 -9.18 -16.01 9.31
CA LEU A 96 -8.76 -15.27 10.50
C LEU A 96 -7.41 -15.72 11.10
N VAL A 97 -6.74 -16.71 10.52
CA VAL A 97 -5.75 -17.55 11.21
C VAL A 97 -4.33 -17.32 10.71
N ASN A 98 -4.12 -16.95 9.45
CA ASN A 98 -2.78 -16.79 8.89
C ASN A 98 -2.59 -15.40 8.27
N ASN A 99 -1.64 -14.66 8.83
CA ASN A 99 -1.30 -13.28 8.45
C ASN A 99 0.02 -13.25 7.68
N SER A 100 0.24 -14.20 6.77
CA SER A 100 1.50 -14.23 6.05
C SER A 100 1.54 -13.19 4.93
N ARG A 101 2.75 -12.70 4.64
CA ARG A 101 3.02 -11.86 3.47
C ARG A 101 2.74 -12.62 2.17
N ILE A 102 2.93 -13.94 2.17
CA ILE A 102 2.71 -14.82 1.01
C ILE A 102 1.22 -14.87 0.65
N GLU A 103 0.32 -15.07 1.61
CA GLU A 103 -1.14 -15.04 1.35
C GLU A 103 -1.59 -13.66 0.88
N SER A 104 -0.99 -12.60 1.42
CA SER A 104 -1.27 -11.23 0.97
C SER A 104 -0.87 -11.05 -0.50
N LEU A 105 0.27 -11.60 -0.92
CA LEU A 105 0.68 -11.64 -2.32
C LEU A 105 -0.24 -12.53 -3.18
N GLU A 106 -0.64 -13.69 -2.66
CA GLU A 106 -1.57 -14.61 -3.32
C GLU A 106 -2.90 -13.90 -3.67
N SER A 107 -3.44 -13.15 -2.72
CA SER A 107 -4.70 -12.40 -2.89
C SER A 107 -4.64 -11.36 -4.01
N ILE A 108 -3.45 -10.83 -4.32
CA ILE A 108 -3.23 -9.85 -5.37
C ILE A 108 -2.62 -10.45 -6.64
N MET A 109 -2.50 -11.78 -6.74
CA MET A 109 -1.85 -12.42 -7.89
C MET A 109 -2.46 -12.02 -9.22
N ARG A 110 -3.78 -11.88 -9.30
CA ARG A 110 -4.46 -11.39 -10.52
C ARG A 110 -4.02 -9.97 -10.91
N PHE A 111 -3.76 -9.11 -9.93
CA PHE A 111 -3.26 -7.76 -10.19
C PHE A 111 -1.81 -7.81 -10.69
N LEU A 112 -0.97 -8.64 -10.06
CA LEU A 112 0.43 -8.84 -10.47
C LEU A 112 0.55 -9.42 -11.88
N THR A 113 -0.22 -10.46 -12.21
CA THR A 113 -0.19 -11.12 -13.53
C THR A 113 -0.72 -10.24 -14.65
N ASN A 114 -1.60 -9.29 -14.34
CA ASN A 114 -2.16 -8.34 -15.31
C ASN A 114 -1.30 -7.07 -15.44
N SER A 115 -0.24 -6.94 -14.64
CA SER A 115 0.69 -5.82 -14.71
C SER A 115 1.59 -5.94 -15.94
N GLN A 116 1.99 -4.82 -16.54
CA GLN A 116 2.90 -4.80 -17.70
C GLN A 116 4.36 -4.53 -17.31
N GLU A 117 4.59 -4.22 -16.04
CA GLU A 117 5.87 -3.90 -15.45
C GLU A 117 6.68 -5.19 -15.22
N GLU A 118 7.96 -5.16 -15.63
CA GLU A 118 8.88 -6.29 -15.53
C GLU A 118 9.36 -6.54 -14.09
N TYR A 119 9.42 -5.49 -13.28
CA TYR A 119 9.95 -5.53 -11.91
C TYR A 119 8.89 -5.16 -10.89
N VAL A 120 8.95 -5.80 -9.72
CA VAL A 120 8.10 -5.47 -8.57
C VAL A 120 8.99 -5.09 -7.39
N VAL A 121 8.72 -3.93 -6.79
CA VAL A 121 9.33 -3.50 -5.53
C VAL A 121 8.31 -3.69 -4.41
N LEU A 122 8.69 -4.43 -3.38
CA LEU A 122 7.89 -4.63 -2.18
C LEU A 122 8.41 -3.72 -1.06
N SER A 123 7.51 -3.01 -0.38
CA SER A 123 7.86 -2.21 0.80
C SER A 123 6.75 -2.27 1.84
N ASP A 124 7.13 -2.16 3.11
CA ASP A 124 6.20 -2.00 4.23
C ASP A 124 6.00 -0.49 4.53
N CYS A 125 5.02 -0.18 5.38
CA CYS A 125 4.66 1.20 5.77
C CYS A 125 4.93 1.50 7.25
N ASP A 126 5.87 0.81 7.89
CA ASP A 126 6.19 0.95 9.32
C ASP A 126 7.59 1.57 9.59
N VAL A 127 8.27 2.03 8.53
CA VAL A 127 9.59 2.67 8.57
C VAL A 127 9.55 4.05 7.89
N ILE A 128 10.36 4.98 8.42
CA ILE A 128 10.46 6.38 7.99
C ILE A 128 11.88 6.67 7.51
#